data_AF-A0A7K1NPW0-F1
#
_entry.id   AF-A0A7K1NPW0-F1
#
_cell.length_a   1.000
_cell.length_b   1.000
_cell.length_c   1.000
_cell.angle_alpha   90.00
_cell.angle_beta   90.00
_cell.angle_gamma   90.00
#
_symmetry.space_group_name_H-M   'P 1'
#
loop_
_entity.id
_entity.type
_entity.pdbx_description
1 polymer ?
#
loop_
_entity_poly.entity_id
_entity_poly.type
_entity_poly.pdbx_seq_one_letter_code
_entity_poly.pdbx_strand_id
1 'polypeptide(L)'
;MTEIIHDKYEQLEQIRAGLLQGEIVYAVYDCIGVGTGFVGITNMRVILQDKSFVGNKLAVVSVPYKNIRSVSMLSNKSMMGRFASTSSIGIDTGGSIKEADFRGDDKAKHAHDLILWNMLNTK
;
A
#
# COMPACT_ATOMS: atom_id res chain seq x y z
N MET A 1 13.29 -12.86 16.10
CA MET A 1 12.58 -12.54 14.85
C MET A 1 12.01 -11.15 15.03
N THR A 2 12.32 -10.23 14.12
CA THR A 2 11.76 -8.87 14.16
C THR A 2 10.26 -8.97 13.88
N GLU A 3 9.45 -8.29 14.68
CA GLU A 3 8.01 -8.25 14.49
C GLU A 3 7.67 -7.53 13.17
N ILE A 4 6.77 -8.10 12.37
CA ILE A 4 6.33 -7.49 11.10
C ILE A 4 5.39 -6.34 11.46
N ILE A 5 5.62 -5.16 10.89
CA ILE A 5 4.79 -3.98 11.16
C ILE A 5 3.39 -4.22 10.58
N HIS A 6 2.37 -4.22 11.42
CA HIS A 6 1.00 -4.40 10.95
C HIS A 6 -0.05 -3.73 11.84
N ASP A 7 -1.19 -3.35 11.26
CA ASP A 7 -2.32 -2.76 11.99
C ASP A 7 -3.30 -3.80 12.53
N LYS A 8 -3.56 -4.86 11.75
CA LYS A 8 -4.50 -5.93 12.09
C LYS A 8 -3.88 -7.29 11.76
N TYR A 9 -3.92 -8.20 12.72
CA TYR A 9 -3.30 -9.50 12.59
C TYR A 9 -3.96 -10.34 11.49
N GLU A 10 -5.27 -10.25 11.33
CA GLU A 10 -6.03 -10.99 10.32
C GLU A 10 -5.64 -10.60 8.90
N GLN A 11 -5.31 -9.32 8.67
CA GLN A 11 -4.83 -8.83 7.37
C GLN A 11 -3.41 -9.32 7.08
N LEU A 12 -2.55 -9.37 8.10
CA LEU A 12 -1.22 -9.97 7.98
C LEU A 12 -1.31 -11.45 7.59
N GLU A 13 -2.17 -12.22 8.25
CA GLU A 13 -2.38 -13.64 7.92
C GLU A 13 -2.97 -13.82 6.52
N GLN A 14 -3.91 -12.96 6.10
CA GLN A 14 -4.43 -12.97 4.73
C GLN A 14 -3.32 -12.77 3.69
N ILE A 15 -2.37 -11.88 3.94
CA ILE A 15 -1.21 -11.68 3.06
C ILE A 15 -0.27 -12.89 3.10
N ARG A 16 0.04 -13.40 4.28
CA ARG A 16 0.91 -14.57 4.46
C ARG A 16 0.41 -15.79 3.69
N ALA A 17 -0.91 -16.02 3.69
CA ALA A 17 -1.54 -17.10 2.94
C ALA A 17 -1.36 -16.98 1.41
N GLY A 18 -1.13 -15.78 0.89
CA GLY A 18 -0.96 -15.50 -0.54
C GLY A 18 0.48 -15.24 -0.99
N LEU A 19 1.47 -15.44 -0.11
CA LEU A 19 2.88 -15.21 -0.44
C LEU A 19 3.42 -16.23 -1.43
N LEU A 20 4.26 -15.74 -2.33
CA LEU A 20 5.07 -16.57 -3.20
C LEU A 20 6.29 -17.12 -2.44
N GLN A 21 6.89 -18.19 -2.97
CA GLN A 21 8.13 -18.72 -2.42
C GLN A 21 9.23 -17.64 -2.42
N GLY A 22 9.81 -17.39 -1.25
CA GLY A 22 10.86 -16.37 -1.06
C GLY A 22 10.33 -14.93 -0.96
N GLU A 23 9.01 -14.73 -1.01
CA GLU A 23 8.38 -13.44 -0.73
C GLU A 23 8.33 -13.21 0.79
N ILE A 24 8.75 -12.03 1.23
CA ILE A 24 8.74 -11.60 2.63
C ILE A 24 7.91 -10.33 2.78
N VAL A 25 7.16 -10.24 3.87
CA VAL A 25 6.33 -9.07 4.19
C VAL A 25 7.17 -8.06 4.98
N TYR A 26 7.16 -6.81 4.53
CA TYR A 26 7.75 -5.69 5.26
C TYR A 26 6.73 -5.02 6.18
N ALA A 27 5.53 -4.73 5.66
CA ALA A 27 4.48 -4.09 6.44
C ALA A 27 3.07 -4.38 5.89
N VAL A 28 2.05 -4.30 6.75
CA VAL A 28 0.62 -4.39 6.39
C VAL A 28 -0.21 -3.33 7.11
N TYR A 29 -0.83 -2.43 6.35
CA TYR A 29 -1.60 -1.32 6.90
C TYR A 29 -3.09 -1.46 6.61
N ASP A 30 -3.92 -1.19 7.62
CA ASP A 30 -5.37 -1.11 7.47
C ASP A 30 -5.71 0.25 6.85
N CYS A 31 -6.42 0.24 5.73
CA CYS A 31 -6.78 1.46 5.04
C CYS A 31 -8.17 1.96 5.45
N ILE A 32 -8.31 3.27 5.59
CA ILE A 32 -9.54 3.95 5.99
C ILE A 32 -10.10 4.81 4.85
N GLY A 33 -10.54 4.17 3.77
CA GLY A 33 -11.11 4.87 2.62
C GLY A 33 -12.17 4.05 1.90
N VAL A 34 -12.96 4.71 1.07
CA VAL A 34 -13.93 4.03 0.20
C VAL A 34 -13.15 3.42 -0.96
N GLY A 35 -12.97 2.09 -0.94
CA GLY A 35 -12.40 1.34 -2.07
C GLY A 35 -11.17 0.50 -1.75
N THR A 36 -10.43 0.84 -0.69
CA THR A 36 -9.19 0.13 -0.32
C THR A 36 -9.31 -0.45 1.10
N GLY A 37 -9.12 -1.77 1.24
CA GLY A 37 -9.21 -2.46 2.53
C GLY A 37 -7.91 -2.46 3.32
N PHE A 38 -6.80 -2.84 2.68
CA PHE A 38 -5.46 -2.81 3.25
C PHE A 38 -4.41 -2.60 2.17
N VAL A 39 -3.20 -2.22 2.60
CA VAL A 39 -1.98 -2.20 1.80
C VAL A 39 -0.96 -3.15 2.43
N GLY A 40 -0.55 -4.17 1.69
CA GLY A 40 0.60 -5.01 1.99
C GLY A 40 1.81 -4.60 1.19
N ILE A 41 2.97 -4.59 1.82
CA ILE A 41 4.24 -4.24 1.19
C ILE A 41 5.20 -5.38 1.43
N THR A 42 5.76 -5.92 0.34
CA THR A 42 6.66 -7.08 0.36
C THR A 42 7.98 -6.75 -0.33
N ASN A 43 8.90 -7.70 -0.41
CA ASN A 43 10.09 -7.55 -1.25
C ASN A 43 9.84 -7.67 -2.77
N MET A 44 8.61 -8.02 -3.20
CA MET A 44 8.33 -8.31 -4.62
C MET A 44 7.25 -7.42 -5.24
N ARG A 45 6.27 -7.01 -4.43
CA ARG A 45 5.07 -6.28 -4.89
C ARG A 45 4.39 -5.53 -3.75
N VAL A 46 3.57 -4.57 -4.15
CA VAL A 46 2.50 -4.04 -3.31
C VAL A 46 1.25 -4.90 -3.50
N ILE A 47 0.58 -5.24 -2.40
CA ILE A 47 -0.68 -5.99 -2.41
C ILE A 47 -1.78 -5.07 -1.89
N LEU A 48 -2.84 -4.88 -2.67
CA LEU A 48 -3.96 -4.01 -2.32
C LEU A 48 -5.24 -4.84 -2.22
N GLN A 49 -6.06 -4.60 -1.20
CA GLN A 49 -7.44 -5.07 -1.22
C GLN A 49 -8.32 -4.03 -1.91
N ASP A 50 -8.89 -4.36 -3.06
CA ASP A 50 -9.71 -3.46 -3.87
C ASP A 50 -11.18 -3.95 -3.88
N LYS A 51 -12.10 -3.06 -3.52
CA LYS A 51 -13.55 -3.33 -3.47
C LYS A 51 -14.31 -2.83 -4.71
N SER A 52 -13.63 -2.22 -5.67
CA SER A 52 -14.24 -1.57 -6.84
C SER A 52 -14.56 -2.53 -8.00
N PHE A 53 -14.27 -3.83 -7.86
CA PHE A 53 -14.51 -4.81 -8.90
C PHE A 53 -16.01 -5.08 -9.12
N VAL A 54 -16.41 -5.18 -10.39
CA VAL A 54 -17.79 -5.42 -10.81
C VAL A 54 -18.41 -6.63 -10.10
N GLY A 55 -19.61 -6.44 -9.58
CA GLY A 55 -20.37 -7.48 -8.87
C GLY A 55 -20.06 -7.59 -7.38
N ASN A 56 -19.70 -6.48 -6.71
CA ASN A 56 -19.34 -6.43 -5.29
C ASN A 56 -18.21 -7.40 -4.91
N LYS A 57 -17.28 -7.61 -5.84
CA LYS A 57 -16.17 -8.53 -5.62
C LYS A 57 -15.10 -7.87 -4.77
N LEU A 58 -14.59 -8.64 -3.82
CA LEU A 58 -13.37 -8.31 -3.12
C LEU A 58 -12.18 -8.85 -3.92
N ALA A 59 -11.30 -7.96 -4.38
CA ALA A 59 -10.10 -8.35 -5.08
C ALA A 59 -8.86 -8.15 -4.20
N VAL A 60 -7.94 -9.11 -4.26
CA VAL A 60 -6.55 -8.92 -3.79
C VAL A 60 -5.71 -8.65 -5.03
N VAL A 61 -5.31 -7.40 -5.22
CA VAL A 61 -4.57 -6.91 -6.37
C VAL A 61 -3.08 -6.94 -6.05
N SER A 62 -2.30 -7.59 -6.92
CA SER A 62 -0.85 -7.62 -6.82
C SER A 62 -0.23 -6.66 -7.83
N VAL A 63 0.56 -5.71 -7.35
CA VAL A 63 1.22 -4.68 -8.16
C VAL A 63 2.73 -4.85 -8.04
N PRO A 64 3.40 -5.51 -9.01
CA PRO A 64 4.85 -5.61 -9.05
C PRO A 64 5.50 -4.21 -9.10
N TYR A 65 6.64 -4.04 -8.43
CA TYR A 65 7.31 -2.73 -8.37
C TYR A 65 7.66 -2.15 -9.74
N LYS A 66 8.09 -3.00 -10.68
CA LYS A 66 8.39 -2.60 -12.07
C LYS A 66 7.17 -2.04 -12.85
N ASN A 67 5.96 -2.25 -12.34
CA ASN A 67 4.71 -1.77 -12.93
C ASN A 67 4.19 -0.50 -12.23
N ILE A 68 4.82 -0.06 -11.15
CA ILE A 68 4.50 1.21 -10.49
C ILE A 68 5.27 2.32 -11.20
N ARG A 69 4.54 3.28 -11.76
CA ARG A 69 5.13 4.46 -12.43
C ARG A 69 5.53 5.53 -11.42
N SER A 70 4.73 5.72 -10.39
CA SER A 70 5.01 6.65 -9.29
C SER A 70 4.26 6.24 -8.02
N VAL A 71 4.83 6.67 -6.88
CA VAL A 71 4.14 6.72 -5.59
C VAL A 71 4.17 8.16 -5.11
N SER A 72 3.08 8.65 -4.50
CA SER A 72 2.90 10.04 -4.09
C SER A 72 2.33 10.13 -2.69
N MET A 73 2.78 11.11 -1.89
CA MET A 73 2.06 11.55 -0.69
C MET A 73 0.94 12.53 -1.09
N LEU A 74 -0.30 12.29 -0.66
CA LEU A 74 -1.47 13.07 -1.08
C LEU A 74 -1.91 14.05 0.01
N SER A 75 -1.91 15.36 -0.27
CA SER A 75 -2.49 16.37 0.61
C SER A 75 -3.78 16.96 0.05
N ASN A 76 -4.71 17.31 0.94
CA ASN A 76 -5.82 18.19 0.57
C ASN A 76 -5.28 19.54 0.14
N LYS A 77 -5.88 20.14 -0.90
CA LYS A 77 -5.43 21.42 -1.50
C LYS A 77 -5.32 22.57 -0.50
N SER A 78 -6.09 22.56 0.59
CA SER A 78 -6.02 23.55 1.68
C SER A 78 -4.79 23.40 2.60
N MET A 79 -4.03 22.32 2.47
CA MET A 79 -2.82 22.00 3.26
C MET A 79 -1.52 22.08 2.44
N MET A 80 -1.55 22.74 1.28
CA MET A 80 -0.40 22.88 0.39
C MET A 80 0.81 23.45 1.16
N GLY A 81 1.88 22.65 1.31
CA GLY A 81 3.09 23.00 2.07
C GLY A 81 3.42 22.09 3.26
N ARG A 82 2.46 21.29 3.76
CA ARG A 82 2.69 20.30 4.85
C ARG A 82 2.54 18.86 4.33
N PHE A 83 3.44 18.43 3.45
CA PHE A 83 3.47 17.04 2.96
C PHE A 83 3.57 16.01 4.10
N ALA A 84 4.22 16.40 5.21
CA ALA A 84 4.43 15.56 6.38
C ALA A 84 3.16 15.27 7.21
N SER A 85 2.03 15.91 6.94
CA SER A 85 0.77 15.73 7.71
C SER A 85 -0.31 15.01 6.90
N THR A 86 0.09 14.27 5.87
CA THR A 86 -0.83 13.58 4.97
C THR A 86 -0.96 12.14 5.36
N SER A 87 -2.19 11.68 5.55
CA SER A 87 -2.50 10.30 5.91
C SER A 87 -2.84 9.46 4.68
N SER A 88 -2.38 9.83 3.49
CA SER A 88 -2.82 9.21 2.23
C SER A 88 -1.69 9.12 1.22
N ILE A 89 -1.65 8.02 0.47
CA ILE A 89 -0.73 7.84 -0.67
C ILE A 89 -1.48 7.50 -1.94
N GLY A 90 -0.90 7.86 -3.09
CA GLY A 90 -1.34 7.45 -4.42
C GLY A 90 -0.30 6.58 -5.10
N ILE A 91 -0.72 5.48 -5.70
CA ILE A 91 0.13 4.54 -6.48
C ILE A 91 -0.36 4.54 -7.93
N ASP A 92 0.45 5.07 -8.85
CA ASP A 92 0.14 5.04 -10.29
C ASP A 92 0.68 3.75 -10.92
N THR A 93 -0.21 2.93 -11.45
CA THR A 93 0.15 1.67 -12.14
C THR A 93 0.01 1.76 -13.66
N GLY A 94 -0.20 2.97 -14.20
CA GLY A 94 -0.33 3.21 -15.63
C GLY A 94 -1.72 2.97 -16.18
N GLY A 95 -2.66 3.82 -15.79
CA GLY A 95 -4.05 3.81 -16.26
C GLY A 95 -5.05 4.18 -15.17
N SER A 96 -4.67 3.92 -13.92
CA SER A 96 -5.42 4.35 -12.72
C SER A 96 -4.46 4.64 -11.58
N ILE A 97 -4.79 5.64 -10.78
CA ILE A 97 -4.15 5.87 -9.47
C ILE A 97 -4.93 5.09 -8.43
N LYS A 98 -4.24 4.26 -7.65
CA LYS A 98 -4.80 3.58 -6.48
C LYS A 98 -4.47 4.40 -5.25
N GLU A 99 -5.50 4.89 -4.56
CA GLU A 99 -5.34 5.66 -3.34
C GLU A 99 -5.49 4.75 -2.12
N ALA A 100 -4.68 5.04 -1.10
CA ALA A 100 -4.76 4.39 0.19
C ALA A 100 -4.68 5.44 1.29
N ASP A 101 -5.73 5.48 2.11
CA ASP A 101 -5.83 6.33 3.29
C ASP A 101 -5.47 5.53 4.55
N PHE A 102 -4.73 6.11 5.47
CA PHE A 102 -4.17 5.47 6.65
C PHE A 102 -4.66 6.14 7.93
N ARG A 103 -4.69 5.40 9.04
CA ARG A 103 -4.86 5.99 10.38
C ARG A 103 -3.50 6.46 10.90
N GLY A 104 -3.03 7.60 10.38
CA GLY A 104 -1.76 8.21 10.77
C GLY A 104 -0.92 8.63 9.58
N ASP A 105 -0.29 9.81 9.68
CA ASP A 105 0.66 10.34 8.69
C ASP A 105 2.00 9.60 8.71
N ASP A 106 2.42 9.11 9.88
CA ASP A 106 3.56 8.22 10.06
C ASP A 106 3.45 6.94 9.22
N LYS A 107 2.27 6.31 9.21
CA LYS A 107 2.00 5.10 8.42
C LYS A 107 2.01 5.37 6.93
N ALA A 108 1.36 6.45 6.50
CA ALA A 108 1.36 6.85 5.10
C ALA A 108 2.80 7.11 4.61
N LYS A 109 3.58 7.83 5.41
CA LYS A 109 4.99 8.09 5.12
C LYS A 109 5.82 6.80 5.05
N HIS A 110 5.68 5.91 6.02
CA HIS A 110 6.44 4.65 6.02
C HIS A 110 6.04 3.75 4.83
N ALA A 111 4.75 3.66 4.52
CA ALA A 111 4.26 2.92 3.36
C ALA A 111 4.82 3.51 2.06
N HIS A 112 4.75 4.83 1.89
CA HIS A 112 5.33 5.54 0.76
C HIS A 112 6.82 5.23 0.59
N ASP A 113 7.61 5.37 1.66
CA ASP A 113 9.05 5.22 1.62
C ASP A 113 9.46 3.77 1.34
N LEU A 114 8.77 2.78 1.89
CA LEU A 114 9.00 1.37 1.56
C LEU A 114 8.69 1.06 0.10
N ILE A 115 7.58 1.58 -0.44
CA ILE A 115 7.22 1.38 -1.85
C ILE A 115 8.27 2.03 -2.74
N LEU A 116 8.62 3.29 -2.48
CA LEU A 116 9.62 4.02 -3.25
C LEU A 116 10.99 3.32 -3.19
N TRP A 117 11.41 2.88 -2.00
CA TRP A 117 12.66 2.14 -1.85
C TRP A 117 12.67 0.90 -2.73
N ASN A 118 11.60 0.10 -2.72
CA ASN A 118 11.54 -1.10 -3.56
C ASN A 118 11.49 -0.76 -5.05
N MET A 119 10.77 0.29 -5.47
CA MET A 119 10.78 0.75 -6.86
C MET A 119 12.18 1.10 -7.35
N LEU A 120 13.01 1.70 -6.51
CA LEU A 120 14.37 2.13 -6.86
C LEU A 120 15.41 1.01 -6.77
N ASN A 121 15.13 -0.06 -6.01
CA ASN A 121 16.08 -1.15 -5.76
C ASN A 121 15.71 -2.48 -6.42
N THR A 122 14.52 -2.58 -7.02
CA THR A 122 14.15 -3.74 -7.86
C THR A 122 14.83 -3.59 -9.22
N LYS A 123 15.68 -4.55 -9.58
CA LYS A 123 16.36 -4.60 -10.88
C LYS A 123 15.44 -5.12 -12.00
#